data_AF-A0A7Y6GGK1-F1
#
_entry.id   AF-A0A7Y6GGK1-F1
#
_cell.length_a   1.000
_cell.length_b   1.000
_cell.length_c   1.000
_cell.angle_alpha   90.00
_cell.angle_beta   90.00
_cell.angle_gamma   90.00
#
_symmetry.space_group_name_H-M   'P 1'
#
loop_
_entity.id
_entity.type
_entity.pdbx_description
1 polymer ?
#
loop_
_entity_poly.entity_id
_entity_poly.type
_entity_poly.pdbx_seq_one_letter_code
_entity_poly.pdbx_strand_id
1 'polypeptide(L)'
;MTDSQRPPLAVFDLDNTLADTAHRQRFLESRPRDWDAFFAAAPQDPPIPEGVALARKSAEECEVVYLTGRPERCRADTLAWLAAHGLPEGDVHMRRDHDRRPARRTKLEVLRRLARGREVRMLVDDDELVCVDAERAGFTVVRARWTAPSAELRTAQEGEGRT
;
A
#
# COMPACT_ATOMS: atom_id res chain seq x y z
N MET A 1 9.10 27.17 14.56
CA MET A 1 9.20 27.42 13.11
C MET A 1 8.22 26.45 12.46
N THR A 2 7.13 26.98 11.92
CA THR A 2 5.98 26.18 11.47
C THR A 2 6.35 25.41 10.21
N ASP A 3 5.98 24.13 10.19
CA ASP A 3 6.15 23.15 9.10
C ASP A 3 5.33 23.49 7.84
N SER A 4 5.06 24.77 7.61
CA SER A 4 4.15 25.28 6.58
C SER A 4 4.81 25.50 5.21
N GLN A 5 6.00 24.93 4.98
CA GLN A 5 6.73 25.06 3.69
C GLN A 5 6.83 23.76 2.89
N ARG A 6 6.48 22.60 3.47
CA ARG A 6 6.56 21.32 2.76
C ARG A 6 5.18 20.88 2.27
N PRO A 7 5.07 20.40 1.01
CA PRO A 7 3.80 19.88 0.51
C PRO A 7 3.37 18.69 1.37
N PRO A 8 2.07 18.54 1.67
CA PRO A 8 1.57 17.45 2.50
C PRO A 8 1.74 16.11 1.79
N LEU A 9 1.50 15.03 2.53
CA LEU A 9 1.69 13.67 2.05
C LEU A 9 0.41 13.11 1.43
N ALA A 10 0.52 12.51 0.26
CA ALA A 10 -0.49 11.62 -0.29
C ALA A 10 0.04 10.19 -0.19
N VAL A 11 -0.58 9.37 0.69
CA VAL A 11 -0.11 8.02 1.00
C VAL A 11 -0.88 7.01 0.17
N PHE A 12 -0.18 6.16 -0.56
CA PHE A 12 -0.78 5.12 -1.41
C PHE A 12 -0.31 3.73 -0.99
N ASP A 13 -1.26 2.82 -0.82
CA ASP A 13 -0.97 1.40 -0.88
C ASP A 13 -0.59 0.95 -2.30
N LEU A 14 -0.03 -0.25 -2.44
CA LEU A 14 0.31 -0.84 -3.74
C LEU A 14 -0.68 -1.91 -4.19
N ASP A 15 -0.89 -2.95 -3.38
CA ASP A 15 -1.53 -4.18 -3.86
C ASP A 15 -3.05 -3.95 -3.99
N ASN A 16 -3.60 -4.14 -5.19
CA ASN A 16 -4.97 -3.76 -5.61
C ASN A 16 -5.30 -2.25 -5.52
N THR A 17 -4.36 -1.41 -5.11
CA THR A 17 -4.48 0.05 -5.13
C THR A 17 -3.82 0.67 -6.35
N LEU A 18 -2.55 0.34 -6.59
CA LEU A 18 -1.76 0.77 -7.76
C LEU A 18 -1.42 -0.39 -8.69
N ALA A 19 -1.30 -1.60 -8.14
CA ALA A 19 -0.83 -2.80 -8.81
C ALA A 19 -1.89 -3.90 -8.70
N ASP A 20 -2.38 -4.41 -9.82
CA ASP A 20 -3.35 -5.50 -9.83
C ASP A 20 -2.67 -6.83 -9.45
N THR A 21 -3.16 -7.46 -8.39
CA THR A 21 -2.58 -8.71 -7.86
C THR A 21 -3.29 -9.96 -8.36
N ALA A 22 -4.32 -9.84 -9.20
CA ALA A 22 -5.22 -10.94 -9.57
C ALA A 22 -4.50 -12.21 -10.04
N HIS A 23 -3.46 -12.09 -10.89
CA HIS A 23 -2.76 -13.26 -11.46
C HIS A 23 -1.99 -14.08 -10.41
N ARG A 24 -1.62 -13.47 -9.29
CA ARG A 24 -0.87 -14.11 -8.20
C ARG A 24 -1.75 -14.56 -7.03
N GLN A 25 -3.03 -14.19 -6.99
CA GLN A 25 -3.93 -14.63 -5.90
C GLN A 25 -4.05 -16.15 -5.77
N ARG A 26 -3.91 -16.89 -6.88
CA ARG A 26 -3.87 -18.36 -6.89
C ARG A 26 -2.88 -18.98 -5.91
N PHE A 27 -1.77 -18.29 -5.58
CA PHE A 27 -0.79 -18.78 -4.61
C PHE A 27 -1.30 -18.76 -3.16
N LEU A 28 -2.39 -18.03 -2.91
CA LEU A 28 -3.03 -17.90 -1.60
C LEU A 28 -4.26 -18.81 -1.43
N GLU A 29 -4.67 -19.51 -2.48
CA GLU A 29 -5.81 -20.43 -2.45
C GLU A 29 -5.43 -21.76 -1.79
N SER A 30 -4.17 -22.21 -1.94
CA SER A 30 -3.68 -23.45 -1.34
C SER A 30 -3.43 -23.35 0.16
N ARG A 31 -3.37 -24.51 0.85
CA ARG A 31 -2.96 -24.62 2.25
C ARG A 31 -1.81 -25.64 2.38
N PRO A 32 -0.60 -25.23 2.82
CA PRO A 32 -0.22 -23.86 3.17
C PRO A 32 -0.24 -22.91 1.95
N ARG A 33 -0.40 -21.61 2.23
CA ARG A 33 -0.30 -20.55 1.21
C ARG A 33 1.15 -20.38 0.80
N ASP A 34 1.39 -20.18 -0.49
CA ASP A 34 2.73 -19.97 -1.05
C ASP A 34 3.05 -18.47 -1.13
N TRP A 35 3.50 -17.93 0.00
CA TRP A 35 3.87 -16.51 0.10
C TRP A 35 5.08 -16.14 -0.74
N ASP A 36 6.03 -17.06 -0.89
CA ASP A 36 7.25 -16.78 -1.63
C ASP A 36 6.93 -16.67 -3.12
N ALA A 37 6.11 -17.57 -3.67
CA ALA A 37 5.63 -17.45 -5.04
C ALA A 37 4.71 -16.23 -5.24
N PHE A 38 3.87 -15.91 -4.26
CA PHE A 38 3.02 -14.71 -4.31
C PHE A 38 3.84 -13.43 -4.46
N PHE A 39 4.91 -13.26 -3.69
CA PHE A 39 5.74 -12.06 -3.78
C PHE A 39 6.72 -12.06 -4.94
N ALA A 40 7.27 -13.23 -5.32
CA ALA A 40 8.11 -13.36 -6.49
C ALA A 40 7.38 -12.98 -7.80
N ALA A 41 6.05 -13.09 -7.80
CA ALA A 41 5.20 -12.72 -8.93
C ALA A 41 4.80 -11.22 -8.98
N ALA A 42 5.12 -10.45 -7.94
CA ALA A 42 4.76 -9.03 -7.83
C ALA A 42 5.37 -8.11 -8.93
N PRO A 43 6.58 -8.35 -9.46
CA PRO A 43 7.12 -7.52 -10.55
C PRO A 43 6.29 -7.60 -11.85
N GLN A 44 5.40 -8.59 -11.98
CA GLN A 44 4.52 -8.75 -13.15
C GLN A 44 3.11 -8.20 -12.93
N ASP A 45 2.84 -7.56 -11.79
CA ASP A 45 1.54 -6.92 -11.54
C ASP A 45 1.25 -5.86 -12.62
N PRO A 46 0.10 -5.93 -13.31
CA PRO A 46 -0.34 -4.84 -14.18
C PRO A 46 -0.64 -3.57 -13.36
N PRO A 47 -0.33 -2.36 -13.88
CA PRO A 47 -0.74 -1.13 -13.22
C PRO A 47 -2.26 -0.94 -13.29
N ILE A 48 -2.86 -0.46 -12.20
CA ILE A 48 -4.28 -0.06 -12.15
C ILE A 48 -4.39 1.40 -12.62
N PRO A 49 -5.03 1.69 -13.77
CA PRO A 49 -5.03 3.02 -14.36
C PRO A 49 -5.58 4.12 -13.43
N GLU A 50 -6.64 3.83 -12.69
CA GLU A 50 -7.29 4.76 -11.76
C GLU A 50 -6.35 5.17 -10.62
N GLY A 51 -5.69 4.18 -10.00
CA GLY A 51 -4.73 4.41 -8.93
C GLY A 51 -3.51 5.18 -9.42
N VAL A 52 -2.95 4.80 -10.56
CA VAL A 52 -1.78 5.49 -11.16
C VAL A 52 -2.11 6.93 -11.53
N ALA A 53 -3.27 7.19 -12.13
CA ALA A 53 -3.71 8.53 -12.47
C ALA A 53 -3.88 9.40 -11.21
N LEU A 54 -4.46 8.84 -10.14
CA LEU A 54 -4.61 9.54 -8.87
C LEU A 54 -3.25 9.85 -8.23
N ALA A 55 -2.31 8.91 -8.23
CA ALA A 55 -0.96 9.13 -7.70
C ALA A 55 -0.22 10.24 -8.44
N ARG A 56 -0.25 10.23 -9.78
CA ARG A 56 0.37 11.27 -10.61
C ARG A 56 -0.26 12.65 -10.40
N LYS A 57 -1.59 12.73 -10.38
CA LYS A 57 -2.30 13.98 -10.09
C LYS A 57 -1.99 14.50 -8.69
N SER A 58 -1.91 13.62 -7.70
CA SER A 58 -1.61 14.01 -6.31
C SER A 58 -0.20 14.59 -6.19
N ALA A 59 0.75 14.13 -6.99
CA ALA A 59 2.12 14.63 -7.01
C ALA A 59 2.25 16.09 -7.46
N GLU A 60 1.20 16.69 -8.05
CA GLU A 60 1.17 18.11 -8.40
C GLU A 60 1.11 19.01 -7.15
N GLU A 61 0.54 18.51 -6.05
CA GLU A 61 0.26 19.29 -4.83
C GLU A 61 0.77 18.62 -3.53
N CYS A 62 1.21 17.36 -3.62
CA CYS A 62 1.61 16.53 -2.49
C CYS A 62 2.94 15.84 -2.77
N GLU A 63 3.67 15.51 -1.71
CA GLU A 63 4.72 14.50 -1.77
C GLU A 63 4.06 13.11 -1.70
N VAL A 64 4.35 12.24 -2.65
CA VAL A 64 3.79 10.88 -2.68
C VAL A 64 4.61 9.97 -1.75
N VAL A 65 3.91 9.19 -0.93
CA VAL A 65 4.51 8.17 -0.07
C VAL A 65 3.81 6.85 -0.32
N TYR A 66 4.59 5.77 -0.44
CA TYR A 66 4.07 4.43 -0.65
C TYR A 66 4.06 3.67 0.68
N LEU A 67 2.93 3.08 1.04
CA LEU A 67 2.74 2.31 2.27
C LEU A 67 2.16 0.94 1.95
N THR A 68 3.02 -0.08 1.82
CA THR A 68 2.63 -1.40 1.34
C THR A 68 2.79 -2.50 2.39
N GLY A 69 1.91 -3.50 2.30
CA GLY A 69 2.03 -4.75 3.04
C GLY A 69 3.12 -5.70 2.50
N ARG A 70 3.71 -5.40 1.34
CA ARG A 70 4.85 -6.16 0.80
C ARG A 70 6.01 -6.15 1.79
N PRO A 71 6.75 -7.27 1.91
CA PRO A 71 7.87 -7.36 2.84
C PRO A 71 9.11 -6.63 2.31
N GLU A 72 10.01 -6.23 3.20
CA GLU A 72 11.26 -5.50 2.87
C GLU A 72 12.13 -6.22 1.82
N ARG A 73 12.15 -7.56 1.80
CA ARG A 73 12.85 -8.32 0.75
C ARG A 73 12.37 -8.01 -0.69
N CYS A 74 11.16 -7.47 -0.85
CA CYS A 74 10.59 -7.05 -2.14
C CYS A 74 10.95 -5.61 -2.53
N ARG A 75 11.77 -4.90 -1.76
CA ARG A 75 12.04 -3.46 -1.97
C ARG A 75 12.61 -3.16 -3.35
N ALA A 76 13.64 -3.91 -3.78
CA ALA A 76 14.29 -3.67 -5.07
C ALA A 76 13.29 -3.82 -6.23
N ASP A 77 12.52 -4.91 -6.22
CA ASP A 77 11.48 -5.20 -7.21
C ASP A 77 10.37 -4.15 -7.20
N THR A 78 9.96 -3.70 -6.01
CA THR A 78 8.91 -2.68 -5.86
C THR A 78 9.35 -1.33 -6.41
N LEU A 79 10.59 -0.91 -6.11
CA LEU A 79 11.14 0.34 -6.65
C LEU A 79 11.30 0.27 -8.17
N ALA A 80 11.78 -0.86 -8.70
CA ALA A 80 11.90 -1.07 -10.14
C ALA A 80 10.53 -1.03 -10.83
N TRP A 81 9.50 -1.65 -10.22
CA TRP A 81 8.13 -1.63 -10.74
C TRP A 81 7.54 -0.21 -10.75
N LEU A 82 7.72 0.57 -9.67
CA LEU A 82 7.25 1.96 -9.60
C LEU A 82 7.88 2.82 -10.69
N ALA A 83 9.21 2.71 -10.88
CA ALA A 83 9.94 3.44 -11.90
C ALA A 83 9.52 3.02 -13.33
N ALA A 84 9.39 1.72 -13.59
CA ALA A 84 9.00 1.20 -14.90
C ALA A 84 7.60 1.67 -15.35
N HIS A 85 6.68 1.89 -14.39
CA HIS A 85 5.33 2.37 -14.66
C HIS A 85 5.20 3.90 -14.54
N GLY A 86 6.31 4.63 -14.35
CA GLY A 86 6.33 6.10 -14.29
C GLY A 86 5.48 6.65 -13.15
N LEU A 87 5.56 6.03 -11.97
CA LEU A 87 4.98 6.56 -10.75
C LEU A 87 5.87 7.68 -10.19
N PRO A 88 5.31 8.66 -9.46
CA PRO A 88 6.10 9.70 -8.79
C PRO A 88 7.17 9.12 -7.86
N GLU A 89 8.31 9.81 -7.73
CA GLU A 89 9.29 9.47 -6.71
C GLU A 89 8.70 9.70 -5.30
N GLY A 90 9.03 8.82 -4.36
CA GLY A 90 8.47 8.87 -3.02
C GLY A 90 9.07 7.83 -2.08
N ASP A 91 9.01 8.11 -0.78
CA ASP A 91 9.43 7.17 0.25
C ASP A 91 8.55 5.91 0.22
N VAL A 92 9.18 4.74 0.33
CA VAL A 92 8.47 3.45 0.37
C VAL A 92 8.60 2.82 1.76
N HIS A 93 7.49 2.82 2.49
CA HIS A 93 7.33 2.10 3.74
C HIS A 93 6.78 0.69 3.47
N MET A 94 7.57 -0.31 3.85
CA MET A 94 7.26 -1.72 3.64
C MET A 94 7.13 -2.43 4.99
N ARG A 95 6.56 -3.63 4.95
CA ARG A 95 6.49 -4.51 6.12
C ARG A 95 7.88 -5.12 6.37
N ARG A 96 8.34 -5.15 7.64
CA ARG A 96 9.57 -5.89 7.98
C ARG A 96 9.39 -7.37 7.71
N ASP A 97 10.41 -8.06 7.20
CA ASP A 97 10.31 -9.47 6.75
C ASP A 97 9.74 -10.46 7.77
N HIS A 98 9.89 -10.19 9.07
CA HIS A 98 9.43 -11.05 10.16
C HIS A 98 8.21 -10.49 10.92
N ASP A 99 7.65 -9.36 10.49
CA ASP A 99 6.51 -8.75 11.16
C ASP A 99 5.20 -9.41 10.73
N ARG A 100 4.65 -10.24 11.62
CA ARG A 100 3.41 -10.98 11.40
C ARG A 100 2.16 -10.31 11.97
N ARG A 101 2.19 -8.99 12.21
CA ARG A 101 1.01 -8.27 12.72
C ARG A 101 0.02 -7.93 11.60
N PRO A 102 -1.29 -7.77 11.89
CA PRO A 102 -2.28 -7.36 10.90
C PRO A 102 -1.89 -6.08 10.15
N ALA A 103 -2.21 -6.01 8.85
CA ALA A 103 -1.88 -4.87 7.99
C ALA A 103 -2.40 -3.56 8.56
N ARG A 104 -3.68 -3.49 8.98
CA ARG A 104 -4.28 -2.32 9.63
C ARG A 104 -3.47 -1.78 10.81
N ARG A 105 -2.86 -2.66 11.61
CA ARG A 105 -2.03 -2.23 12.75
C ARG A 105 -0.73 -1.61 12.27
N THR A 106 -0.01 -2.31 11.39
CA THR A 106 1.29 -1.85 10.87
C THR A 106 1.16 -0.57 10.05
N LYS A 107 0.16 -0.49 9.16
CA LYS A 107 -0.11 0.68 8.34
C LYS A 107 -0.53 1.88 9.18
N LEU A 108 -1.43 1.69 10.16
CA LEU A 108 -1.86 2.78 11.04
C LEU A 108 -0.73 3.33 11.92
N GLU A 109 0.19 2.46 12.39
CA GLU A 109 1.40 2.89 13.11
C GLU A 109 2.29 3.80 12.24
N VAL A 110 2.53 3.42 10.98
CA VAL A 110 3.30 4.22 10.03
C VAL A 110 2.58 5.52 9.71
N LEU A 111 1.27 5.49 9.45
CA LEU A 111 0.46 6.66 9.12
C LEU A 111 0.48 7.68 10.25
N ARG A 112 0.32 7.24 11.50
CA ARG A 112 0.44 8.10 12.70
C ARG A 112 1.84 8.68 12.87
N ARG A 113 2.89 7.93 12.51
CA ARG A 113 4.26 8.43 12.57
C ARG A 113 4.49 9.52 11.53
N LEU A 114 4.00 9.33 10.30
CA LEU A 114 4.06 10.33 9.24
C LEU A 114 3.31 11.61 9.65
N ALA A 115 2.11 11.46 10.19
CA ALA A 115 1.25 12.55 10.63
C ALA A 115 1.84 13.43 11.76
N ARG A 116 2.85 12.95 12.49
CA ARG A 116 3.58 13.76 13.49
C ARG A 116 4.54 14.77 12.86
N GLY A 117 5.01 14.47 11.64
CA GLY A 117 6.04 15.25 10.97
C GLY A 117 5.55 16.03 9.75
N ARG A 118 4.36 15.69 9.21
CA ARG A 118 3.72 16.41 8.11
C ARG A 118 2.22 16.10 8.05
N GLU A 119 1.42 17.01 7.51
CA GLU A 119 0.01 16.71 7.17
C GLU A 119 -0.05 15.53 6.19
N VAL A 120 -0.91 14.55 6.48
CA VAL A 120 -1.30 13.49 5.55
C VAL A 120 -2.63 13.90 4.93
N ARG A 121 -2.60 14.34 3.68
CA ARG A 121 -3.79 14.80 2.96
C ARG A 121 -4.80 13.67 2.74
N MET A 122 -4.30 12.49 2.39
CA MET A 122 -5.13 11.31 2.22
C MET A 122 -4.31 10.02 2.33
N LEU A 123 -5.00 8.95 2.71
CA LEU A 123 -4.59 7.57 2.47
C LEU A 123 -5.45 6.97 1.34
N VAL A 124 -4.83 6.31 0.39
CA VAL A 124 -5.48 5.51 -0.65
C VAL A 124 -5.15 4.04 -0.42
N ASP A 125 -6.15 3.21 -0.14
CA ASP A 125 -5.97 1.80 0.25
C ASP A 125 -7.19 0.96 -0.17
N ASP A 126 -7.00 -0.30 -0.56
CA ASP A 126 -8.08 -1.23 -0.93
C ASP A 126 -8.60 -2.02 0.29
N ASP A 127 -7.77 -2.16 1.34
CA ASP A 127 -8.13 -2.92 2.53
C ASP A 127 -9.13 -2.12 3.37
N GLU A 128 -10.38 -2.57 3.35
CA GLU A 128 -11.49 -1.94 4.09
C GLU A 128 -11.21 -1.85 5.61
N LEU A 129 -10.48 -2.80 6.20
CA LEU A 129 -10.14 -2.73 7.63
C LEU A 129 -9.06 -1.69 7.91
N VAL A 130 -8.08 -1.52 7.02
CA VAL A 130 -7.12 -0.42 7.08
C VAL A 130 -7.85 0.92 6.92
N CYS A 131 -8.74 1.04 5.94
CA CYS A 131 -9.53 2.24 5.66
C CYS A 131 -10.36 2.66 6.88
N VAL A 132 -11.11 1.73 7.47
CA VAL A 132 -11.96 1.99 8.65
C VAL A 132 -11.11 2.43 9.85
N ASP A 133 -9.98 1.78 10.11
CA ASP A 133 -9.13 2.14 11.24
C ASP A 133 -8.40 3.48 11.02
N ALA A 134 -8.06 3.83 9.78
CA ALA A 134 -7.51 5.15 9.42
C ALA A 134 -8.56 6.27 9.56
N GLU A 135 -9.78 6.08 9.05
CA GLU A 135 -10.89 7.03 9.23
C GLU A 135 -11.19 7.27 10.72
N ARG A 136 -11.26 6.19 11.53
CA ARG A 136 -11.43 6.29 12.98
C ARG A 136 -10.31 7.05 13.68
N ALA A 137 -9.11 7.04 13.12
CA ALA A 137 -7.97 7.79 13.62
C ALA A 137 -7.93 9.24 13.10
N GLY A 138 -8.91 9.68 12.31
CA GLY A 138 -9.05 11.05 11.83
C GLY A 138 -8.40 11.32 10.47
N PHE A 139 -7.98 10.29 9.74
CA PHE A 139 -7.42 10.45 8.40
C PHE A 139 -8.51 10.52 7.33
N THR A 140 -8.31 11.37 6.33
CA THR A 140 -9.07 11.31 5.08
C THR A 140 -8.63 10.08 4.29
N VAL A 141 -9.60 9.28 3.83
CA VAL A 141 -9.34 8.03 3.11
C VAL A 141 -10.06 8.03 1.77
N VAL A 142 -9.35 7.59 0.73
CA VAL A 142 -9.91 7.20 -0.56
C VAL A 142 -9.88 5.68 -0.64
N ARG A 143 -11.04 5.04 -0.58
CA ARG A 143 -11.13 3.57 -0.66
C ARG A 143 -10.94 3.12 -2.10
N ALA A 144 -9.84 2.42 -2.38
CA ALA A 144 -9.49 1.91 -3.69
C ALA A 144 -10.34 0.70 -4.05
N ARG A 145 -11.50 0.92 -4.66
CA ARG A 145 -12.43 -0.13 -5.10
C ARG A 145 -12.34 -0.40 -6.60
N TRP A 146 -11.12 -0.30 -7.13
CA TRP A 146 -10.84 -0.39 -8.58
C TRP A 146 -10.94 -1.82 -9.09
N THR A 147 -10.53 -2.79 -8.27
CA THR A 147 -10.50 -4.22 -8.62
C THR A 147 -11.54 -5.01 -7.84
N ALA A 148 -11.78 -6.25 -8.28
CA ALA A 148 -12.61 -7.18 -7.53
C ALA A 148 -11.96 -7.51 -6.17
N PRO A 149 -12.71 -7.52 -5.05
CA PRO A 149 -12.13 -7.81 -3.74
C PRO A 149 -11.51 -9.21 -3.68
N SER A 150 -10.28 -9.32 -3.19
CA SER A 150 -9.69 -10.61 -2.84
C SER A 150 -10.07 -11.01 -1.41
N ALA A 151 -10.80 -12.11 -1.23
CA ALA A 151 -11.12 -12.60 0.11
C ALA A 151 -9.88 -13.21 0.79
N GLU A 152 -9.06 -13.92 0.02
CA GLU A 152 -7.88 -14.65 0.46
C GLU A 152 -6.78 -13.68 0.90
N LEU A 153 -6.48 -12.65 0.09
CA LEU A 153 -5.47 -11.65 0.41
C LEU A 153 -5.87 -10.83 1.64
N ARG A 154 -7.13 -10.39 1.74
CA ARG A 154 -7.61 -9.69 2.94
C ARG A 154 -7.51 -10.56 4.18
N THR A 155 -7.96 -11.82 4.09
CA THR A 155 -7.86 -12.77 5.21
C THR A 155 -6.40 -12.98 5.63
N ALA A 156 -5.47 -13.00 4.68
CA ALA A 156 -4.04 -13.09 4.96
C ALA A 156 -3.47 -11.91 5.71
N GLN A 157 -3.74 -10.71 5.18
CA GLN A 157 -3.25 -9.44 5.70
C GLN A 157 -3.74 -9.20 7.11
N GLU A 158 -4.97 -9.63 7.43
CA GLU A 158 -5.65 -9.28 8.67
C GLU A 158 -5.73 -10.41 9.69
N GLY A 159 -5.88 -11.66 9.25
CA GLY A 159 -6.07 -12.82 10.13
C GLY A 159 -4.79 -13.58 10.44
N GLU A 160 -3.89 -13.71 9.46
CA GLU A 160 -2.67 -14.51 9.60
C GLU A 160 -1.41 -13.66 9.76
N GLY A 161 -1.52 -12.36 9.46
CA GLY A 161 -0.39 -11.43 9.44
C GLY A 161 0.74 -11.89 8.53
N ARG A 162 0.44 -12.76 7.57
CA ARG A 162 1.40 -13.20 6.56
C ARG A 162 1.13 -12.35 5.35
N THR A 163 1.88 -11.27 5.22
CA THR A 163 2.38 -10.73 3.96
C THR A 163 3.86 -10.44 4.16
#